data_AF-A0A3R6MKF1-F1
#
_entry.id   AF-A0A3R6MKF1-F1
#
_cell.length_a   1.000
_cell.length_b   1.000
_cell.length_c   1.000
_cell.angle_alpha   90.00
_cell.angle_beta   90.00
_cell.angle_gamma   90.00
#
_symmetry.space_group_name_H-M   'P 1'
#
loop_
_entity.id
_entity.type
_entity.pdbx_description
1 polymer ?
#
loop_
_entity_poly.entity_id
_entity_poly.type
_entity_poly.pdbx_seq_one_letter_code
_entity_poly.pdbx_strand_id
1 'polypeptide(L)'
;MERNNHLLLEIRELPQTEAVAFIRSYHYSKVLPRLIKYYLGFYADEQLLGVVTLGWGTQPLQTIKKIFPKHDLVTASYLEIGKMCFLPSENHNGYFGSLALSTLAKWLRENTGCLFLYTLADGIMGKCGYVYQAANFRYLGCFTTSVYRCMATGEKIHPRSAGQLLKENAALEGVQKKCWLSHEFCAAKGIEKINGRMFRYIYPLQKQARKILDSYPQYQGLHYPKEKDLFFARRTGERQYIQIAQPTFNRDVCQYNPQSYGTDKEV
;
A
#
# COMPACT_ATOMS: atom_id res chain seq x y z
N MET A 1 24.84 10.87 -32.58
CA MET A 1 23.41 10.54 -32.41
C MET A 1 23.32 9.10 -31.95
N GLU A 2 23.47 8.88 -30.66
CA GLU A 2 23.20 7.57 -30.07
C GLU A 2 21.69 7.37 -30.05
N ARG A 3 21.23 6.28 -30.65
CA ARG A 3 19.83 5.86 -30.55
C ARG A 3 19.55 5.61 -29.07
N ASN A 4 18.69 6.44 -28.47
CA ASN A 4 18.10 6.19 -27.16
C ASN A 4 17.49 4.78 -27.20
N ASN A 5 18.20 3.81 -26.64
CA ASN A 5 17.69 2.46 -26.47
C ASN A 5 16.64 2.56 -25.37
N HIS A 6 15.39 2.80 -25.76
CA HIS A 6 14.28 2.80 -24.82
C HIS A 6 14.25 1.42 -24.16
N LEU A 7 14.52 1.38 -22.85
CA LEU A 7 14.42 0.16 -22.05
C LEU A 7 13.03 -0.47 -22.29
N LEU A 8 13.00 -1.62 -22.96
CA LEU A 8 11.77 -2.35 -23.21
C LEU A 8 11.47 -3.19 -21.96
N LEU A 9 10.50 -2.74 -21.17
CA LEU A 9 10.01 -3.51 -20.04
C LEU A 9 8.92 -4.48 -20.49
N GLU A 10 9.12 -5.75 -20.15
CA GLU A 10 8.12 -6.80 -20.24
C GLU A 10 7.56 -7.12 -18.86
N ILE A 11 6.29 -7.53 -18.81
CA ILE A 11 5.67 -8.03 -17.58
C ILE A 11 5.35 -9.50 -17.75
N ARG A 12 5.86 -10.31 -16.83
CA ARG A 12 5.63 -11.75 -16.78
C ARG A 12 5.05 -12.13 -15.41
N GLU A 13 4.22 -13.16 -15.38
CA GLU A 13 3.84 -13.75 -14.09
C GLU A 13 5.07 -14.37 -13.43
N LEU A 14 5.16 -14.22 -12.12
CA LEU A 14 6.30 -14.64 -11.31
C LEU A 14 5.82 -15.63 -10.25
N PRO A 15 6.52 -16.75 -10.01
CA PRO A 15 6.20 -17.64 -8.90
C PRO A 15 6.10 -16.88 -7.58
N GLN A 16 5.10 -17.22 -6.77
CA GLN A 16 4.83 -16.52 -5.50
C GLN A 16 6.06 -16.49 -4.58
N THR A 17 6.81 -17.60 -4.52
CA THR A 17 8.02 -17.72 -3.69
C THR A 17 9.08 -16.70 -4.08
N GLU A 18 9.36 -16.55 -5.37
CA GLU A 18 10.31 -15.58 -5.92
C GLU A 18 9.84 -14.14 -5.69
N ALA A 19 8.57 -13.85 -5.96
CA ALA A 19 7.99 -12.54 -5.75
C ALA A 19 8.07 -12.11 -4.27
N VAL A 20 7.73 -13.03 -3.35
CA VAL A 20 7.79 -12.78 -1.90
C VAL A 20 9.24 -12.56 -1.45
N ALA A 21 10.20 -13.34 -1.94
CA ALA A 21 11.62 -13.17 -1.64
C ALA A 21 12.13 -11.79 -2.09
N PHE A 22 11.78 -11.38 -3.30
CA PHE A 22 12.14 -10.06 -3.84
C PHE A 22 11.52 -8.92 -3.01
N ILE A 23 10.21 -9.01 -2.70
CA ILE A 23 9.50 -8.01 -1.90
C ILE A 23 10.12 -7.87 -0.51
N ARG A 24 10.47 -8.97 0.15
CA ARG A 24 11.08 -8.93 1.48
C ARG A 24 12.47 -8.28 1.48
N SER A 25 13.19 -8.44 0.38
CA SER A 25 14.53 -7.87 0.19
C SER A 25 14.48 -6.37 -0.07
N TYR A 26 13.57 -5.91 -0.94
CA TYR A 26 13.62 -4.54 -1.47
C TYR A 26 12.45 -3.65 -1.04
N HIS A 27 11.27 -4.22 -0.75
CA HIS A 27 10.14 -3.41 -0.32
C HIS A 27 10.30 -3.02 1.15
N TYR A 28 10.34 -1.71 1.41
CA TYR A 28 9.35 -1.13 2.31
C TYR A 28 8.85 -1.91 3.55
N SER A 29 7.59 -2.27 3.40
CA SER A 29 6.84 -3.14 4.28
C SER A 29 6.94 -4.57 3.77
N LYS A 30 7.58 -5.44 4.56
CA LYS A 30 7.75 -6.88 4.31
C LYS A 30 6.45 -7.69 4.48
N VAL A 31 5.41 -7.06 5.05
CA VAL A 31 4.09 -7.67 5.30
C VAL A 31 3.27 -7.67 4.01
N LEU A 32 2.87 -8.82 3.50
CA LEU A 32 2.09 -8.93 2.26
C LEU A 32 0.56 -8.86 2.51
N PRO A 33 -0.21 -8.28 1.56
CA PRO A 33 -1.67 -8.39 1.55
C PRO A 33 -2.15 -9.84 1.46
N ARG A 34 -3.36 -10.11 1.96
CA ARG A 34 -3.95 -11.47 1.94
C ARG A 34 -4.67 -11.81 0.64
N LEU A 35 -5.19 -10.81 -0.06
CA LEU A 35 -6.03 -10.99 -1.26
C LEU A 35 -5.23 -10.69 -2.53
N ILE A 36 -4.01 -11.22 -2.63
CA ILE A 36 -3.18 -11.10 -3.83
C ILE A 36 -3.72 -12.07 -4.88
N LYS A 37 -3.89 -11.58 -6.11
CA LYS A 37 -4.34 -12.35 -7.26
C LYS A 37 -3.21 -12.59 -8.26
N TYR A 38 -2.33 -11.61 -8.44
CA TYR A 38 -1.20 -11.70 -9.37
C TYR A 38 0.11 -11.32 -8.68
N TYR A 39 1.14 -12.09 -8.98
CA TYR A 39 2.54 -11.78 -8.70
C TYR A 39 3.22 -11.56 -10.06
N LEU A 40 3.68 -10.35 -10.31
CA LEU A 40 4.21 -9.95 -11.61
C LEU A 40 5.63 -9.42 -11.45
N GLY A 41 6.51 -9.81 -12.36
CA GLY A 41 7.85 -9.25 -12.51
C GLY A 41 7.93 -8.23 -13.64
N PHE A 42 8.74 -7.19 -13.46
CA PHE A 42 9.18 -6.29 -14.51
C PHE A 42 10.55 -6.76 -15.02
N TYR A 43 10.62 -7.10 -16.29
CA TYR A 43 11.82 -7.63 -16.94
C TYR A 43 12.34 -6.67 -17.98
N ALA A 44 13.66 -6.48 -18.02
CA ALA A 44 14.35 -6.02 -19.22
C ALA A 44 15.20 -7.20 -19.72
N ASP A 45 14.93 -7.64 -20.93
CA ASP A 45 15.41 -8.93 -21.44
C ASP A 45 15.06 -10.06 -20.45
N GLU A 46 16.04 -10.79 -19.92
CA GLU A 46 15.84 -11.86 -18.94
C GLU A 46 16.08 -11.43 -17.48
N GLN A 47 16.38 -10.14 -17.24
CA GLN A 47 16.69 -9.66 -15.90
C GLN A 47 15.44 -9.15 -15.17
N LEU A 48 15.16 -9.71 -13.99
CA LEU A 48 14.11 -9.22 -13.09
C LEU A 48 14.54 -7.91 -12.41
N LEU A 49 13.92 -6.79 -12.82
CA LEU A 49 14.23 -5.45 -12.31
C LEU A 49 13.28 -5.01 -11.20
N GLY A 50 12.12 -5.66 -11.05
CA GLY A 50 11.17 -5.32 -10.00
C GLY A 50 9.98 -6.24 -9.93
N VAL A 51 9.21 -6.10 -8.86
CA VAL A 51 8.02 -6.92 -8.60
C VAL A 51 6.85 -6.03 -8.23
N VAL A 52 5.67 -6.39 -8.74
CA VAL A 52 4.38 -5.83 -8.32
C VAL A 52 3.39 -6.95 -7.98
N THR A 53 2.64 -6.76 -6.89
CA THR A 53 1.50 -7.62 -6.55
C THR A 53 0.20 -6.87 -6.82
N LEU A 54 -0.74 -7.52 -7.48
CA LEU A 54 -2.08 -7.00 -7.73
C LEU A 54 -3.13 -7.84 -7.01
N GLY A 55 -4.16 -7.19 -6.48
CA GLY A 55 -5.21 -7.85 -5.73
C GLY A 55 -6.15 -6.84 -5.11
N TRP A 56 -6.48 -7.00 -3.83
CA TRP A 56 -7.31 -6.04 -3.10
C TRP A 56 -6.84 -5.81 -1.66
N GLY A 57 -7.17 -4.63 -1.13
CA GLY A 57 -7.14 -4.35 0.30
C GLY A 57 -8.18 -5.13 1.11
N THR A 58 -8.34 -4.79 2.39
CA THR A 58 -9.14 -5.60 3.34
C THR A 58 -10.65 -5.55 3.14
N GLN A 59 -11.16 -4.55 2.43
CA GLN A 59 -12.60 -4.35 2.19
C GLN A 59 -12.83 -3.99 0.71
N PRO A 60 -12.70 -4.97 -0.20
CA PRO A 60 -12.62 -4.70 -1.63
C PRO A 60 -13.86 -3.98 -2.18
N LEU A 61 -15.06 -4.46 -1.83
CA LEU A 61 -16.33 -3.93 -2.34
C LEU A 61 -16.62 -2.53 -1.76
N GLN A 62 -16.38 -2.36 -0.47
CA GLN A 62 -16.62 -1.09 0.23
C GLN A 62 -15.67 0.00 -0.29
N THR A 63 -14.45 -0.36 -0.65
CA THR A 63 -13.47 0.60 -1.20
C THR A 63 -13.97 1.19 -2.52
N ILE A 64 -14.38 0.35 -3.48
CA ILE A 64 -14.83 0.85 -4.78
C ILE A 64 -16.18 1.59 -4.67
N LYS A 65 -17.11 1.10 -3.83
CA LYS A 65 -18.38 1.80 -3.56
C LYS A 65 -18.18 3.15 -2.88
N LYS A 66 -17.16 3.30 -2.03
CA LYS A 66 -16.81 4.58 -1.41
C LYS A 66 -16.24 5.57 -2.43
N ILE A 67 -15.44 5.08 -3.37
CA ILE A 67 -14.85 5.93 -4.41
C ILE A 67 -15.92 6.34 -5.44
N PHE A 68 -16.81 5.41 -5.80
CA PHE A 68 -17.81 5.61 -6.86
C PHE A 68 -19.23 5.27 -6.40
N PRO A 69 -19.82 6.02 -5.44
CA PRO A 69 -21.12 5.69 -4.85
C PRO A 69 -22.32 5.76 -5.80
N LYS A 70 -22.19 6.44 -6.95
CA LYS A 70 -23.28 6.59 -7.95
C LYS A 70 -23.28 5.50 -9.02
N HIS A 71 -22.32 4.57 -8.96
CA HIS A 71 -22.15 3.53 -9.98
C HIS A 71 -22.14 2.16 -9.31
N ASP A 72 -22.80 1.18 -9.92
CA ASP A 72 -22.82 -0.18 -9.41
C ASP A 72 -21.55 -0.93 -9.82
N LEU A 73 -20.45 -0.62 -9.11
CA LEU A 73 -19.17 -1.28 -9.32
C LEU A 73 -18.98 -2.43 -8.33
N VAL A 74 -18.39 -3.51 -8.84
CA VAL A 74 -18.11 -4.73 -8.10
C VAL A 74 -16.61 -4.86 -7.81
N THR A 75 -16.22 -5.86 -7.01
CA THR A 75 -14.82 -6.09 -6.67
C THR A 75 -13.96 -6.34 -7.91
N ALA A 76 -14.48 -7.02 -8.93
CA ALA A 76 -13.81 -7.26 -10.20
C ALA A 76 -13.62 -5.97 -11.06
N SER A 77 -14.30 -4.87 -10.74
CA SER A 77 -14.16 -3.61 -11.48
C SER A 77 -12.81 -2.94 -11.29
N TYR A 78 -11.98 -3.37 -10.34
CA TYR A 78 -10.66 -2.81 -10.12
C TYR A 78 -9.67 -3.83 -9.55
N LEU A 79 -8.39 -3.54 -9.71
CA LEU A 79 -7.30 -4.17 -8.99
C LEU A 79 -6.51 -3.10 -8.22
N GLU A 80 -5.93 -3.48 -7.08
CA GLU A 80 -5.10 -2.64 -6.24
C GLU A 80 -3.62 -3.07 -6.32
N ILE A 81 -2.71 -2.10 -6.49
CA ILE A 81 -1.27 -2.32 -6.27
C ILE A 81 -1.06 -2.48 -4.77
N GLY A 82 -0.79 -3.72 -4.34
CA GLY A 82 -0.54 -4.04 -2.94
C GLY A 82 0.92 -3.82 -2.51
N LYS A 83 1.86 -4.23 -3.36
CA LYS A 83 3.31 -4.08 -3.19
C LYS A 83 3.91 -3.78 -4.54
N MET A 84 4.85 -2.84 -4.58
CA MET A 84 5.63 -2.55 -5.77
C MET A 84 7.01 -2.09 -5.33
N CYS A 85 8.04 -2.80 -5.75
CA CYS A 85 9.43 -2.45 -5.48
C CYS A 85 10.31 -2.84 -6.65
N PHE A 86 11.42 -2.12 -6.79
CA PHE A 86 12.40 -2.30 -7.85
C PHE A 86 13.77 -2.55 -7.23
N LEU A 87 14.70 -3.07 -8.03
CA LEU A 87 16.12 -3.11 -7.65
C LEU A 87 16.61 -1.70 -7.28
N PRO A 88 17.58 -1.57 -6.35
CA PRO A 88 18.13 -0.28 -5.98
C PRO A 88 18.61 0.57 -7.16
N SER A 89 19.18 -0.06 -8.20
CA SER A 89 19.63 0.60 -9.44
C SER A 89 18.52 1.33 -10.19
N GLU A 90 17.27 0.87 -10.04
CA GLU A 90 16.10 1.41 -10.74
C GLU A 90 15.34 2.44 -9.91
N ASN A 91 15.76 2.71 -8.68
CA ASN A 91 15.17 3.74 -7.84
C ASN A 91 15.86 5.09 -8.07
N HIS A 92 15.12 6.18 -7.85
CA HIS A 92 15.65 7.56 -7.90
C HIS A 92 16.22 8.04 -9.24
N ASN A 93 16.09 7.27 -10.32
CA ASN A 93 16.46 7.71 -11.67
C ASN A 93 15.41 8.60 -12.37
N GLY A 94 14.29 8.88 -11.70
CA GLY A 94 13.27 9.83 -12.17
C GLY A 94 12.31 9.31 -13.26
N TYR A 95 12.56 8.15 -13.88
CA TYR A 95 11.74 7.66 -14.99
C TYR A 95 11.22 6.22 -14.83
N PHE A 96 11.96 5.33 -14.17
CA PHE A 96 11.67 3.89 -14.20
C PHE A 96 10.31 3.56 -13.59
N GLY A 97 9.97 4.18 -12.45
CA GLY A 97 8.68 3.94 -11.80
C GLY A 97 7.48 4.31 -12.67
N SER A 98 7.55 5.41 -13.44
CA SER A 98 6.50 5.78 -14.40
C SER A 98 6.46 4.85 -15.61
N LEU A 99 7.62 4.41 -16.10
CA LEU A 99 7.72 3.42 -17.18
C LEU A 99 7.07 2.09 -16.75
N ALA A 100 7.42 1.57 -15.58
CA ALA A 100 6.85 0.36 -15.00
C ALA A 100 5.32 0.45 -14.84
N LEU A 101 4.80 1.59 -14.34
CA LEU A 101 3.36 1.79 -14.21
C LEU A 101 2.64 1.88 -15.58
N SER A 102 3.28 2.47 -16.59
CA SER A 102 2.74 2.51 -17.96
C SER A 102 2.66 1.10 -18.56
N THR A 103 3.73 0.32 -18.45
CA THR A 103 3.77 -1.09 -18.88
C THR A 103 2.74 -1.92 -18.12
N LEU A 104 2.58 -1.70 -16.82
CA LEU A 104 1.57 -2.37 -16.00
C LEU A 104 0.14 -2.03 -16.45
N ALA A 105 -0.13 -0.77 -16.77
CA ALA A 105 -1.43 -0.38 -17.31
C ALA A 105 -1.72 -1.02 -18.66
N LYS A 106 -0.69 -1.24 -19.51
CA LYS A 106 -0.84 -2.00 -20.76
C LYS A 106 -1.18 -3.47 -20.48
N TRP A 107 -0.36 -4.14 -19.65
CA TRP A 107 -0.57 -5.53 -19.27
C TRP A 107 -1.98 -5.76 -18.68
N LEU A 108 -2.44 -4.86 -17.81
CA LEU A 108 -3.78 -4.93 -17.22
C LEU A 108 -4.92 -4.85 -18.24
N ARG A 109 -4.78 -4.05 -19.29
CA ARG A 109 -5.79 -3.95 -20.35
C ARG A 109 -5.86 -5.21 -21.21
N GLU A 110 -4.72 -5.86 -21.41
CA GLU A 110 -4.58 -7.04 -22.25
C GLU A 110 -4.98 -8.32 -21.51
N ASN A 111 -4.70 -8.39 -20.21
CA ASN A 111 -4.82 -9.62 -19.42
C ASN A 111 -5.97 -9.58 -18.40
N THR A 112 -6.68 -8.45 -18.27
CA THR A 112 -7.79 -8.32 -17.33
C THR A 112 -8.96 -7.53 -17.91
N GLY A 113 -10.15 -7.76 -17.36
CA GLY A 113 -11.35 -6.98 -17.67
C GLY A 113 -11.60 -5.80 -16.72
N CYS A 114 -10.67 -5.47 -15.82
CA CYS A 114 -10.92 -4.47 -14.79
C CYS A 114 -10.93 -3.03 -15.37
N LEU A 115 -11.70 -2.15 -14.74
CA LEU A 115 -11.87 -0.77 -15.19
C LEU A 115 -10.79 0.15 -14.63
N PHE A 116 -10.33 -0.13 -13.41
CA PHE A 116 -9.44 0.75 -12.67
C PHE A 116 -8.25 0.01 -12.07
N LEU A 117 -7.11 0.69 -12.07
CA LEU A 117 -5.96 0.37 -11.22
C LEU A 117 -5.95 1.35 -10.05
N TYR A 118 -6.11 0.84 -8.84
CA TYR A 118 -6.14 1.61 -7.61
C TYR A 118 -4.86 1.42 -6.81
N THR A 119 -4.47 2.41 -6.01
CA THR A 119 -3.36 2.28 -5.08
C THR A 119 -3.42 3.33 -3.97
N LEU A 120 -2.63 3.09 -2.93
CA LEU A 120 -2.49 3.95 -1.77
C LEU A 120 -1.01 4.33 -1.59
N ALA A 121 -0.72 5.62 -1.48
CA ALA A 121 0.59 6.07 -1.00
C ALA A 121 0.57 6.15 0.53
N ASP A 122 1.54 5.47 1.15
CA ASP A 122 1.66 5.32 2.60
C ASP A 122 2.31 6.57 3.22
N GLY A 123 1.51 7.61 3.44
CA GLY A 123 1.97 8.87 4.03
C GLY A 123 2.55 8.71 5.43
N ILE A 124 2.17 7.67 6.19
CA ILE A 124 2.80 7.39 7.49
C ILE A 124 4.29 7.00 7.35
N MET A 125 4.70 6.56 6.16
CA MET A 125 6.09 6.27 5.81
C MET A 125 6.76 7.45 5.06
N GLY A 126 6.16 8.64 5.12
CA GLY A 126 6.67 9.83 4.42
C GLY A 126 6.42 9.83 2.91
N LYS A 127 5.50 9.01 2.41
CA LYS A 127 5.28 8.87 0.95
C LYS A 127 4.02 9.59 0.50
N CYS A 128 4.17 10.60 -0.34
CA CYS A 128 3.05 11.29 -0.97
C CYS A 128 2.61 10.67 -2.30
N GLY A 129 3.35 9.69 -2.82
CA GLY A 129 2.98 8.96 -4.04
C GLY A 129 3.46 9.61 -5.34
N TYR A 130 4.62 10.28 -5.33
CA TYR A 130 5.21 10.95 -6.50
C TYR A 130 5.20 10.09 -7.79
N VAL A 131 5.51 8.80 -7.67
CA VAL A 131 5.50 7.87 -8.82
C VAL A 131 4.11 7.77 -9.48
N TYR A 132 3.03 7.77 -8.69
CA TYR A 132 1.66 7.73 -9.21
C TYR A 132 1.27 9.06 -9.85
N GLN A 133 1.73 10.17 -9.29
CA GLN A 133 1.52 11.51 -9.86
C GLN A 133 2.18 11.62 -11.24
N ALA A 134 3.43 11.18 -11.35
CA ALA A 134 4.18 11.17 -12.61
C ALA A 134 3.56 10.21 -13.65
N ALA A 135 2.95 9.11 -13.20
CA ALA A 135 2.25 8.15 -14.05
C ALA A 135 0.78 8.51 -14.35
N ASN A 136 0.37 9.77 -14.13
CA ASN A 136 -0.98 10.28 -14.44
C ASN A 136 -2.13 9.58 -13.69
N PHE A 137 -1.88 8.99 -12.51
CA PHE A 137 -2.96 8.54 -11.64
C PHE A 137 -3.70 9.75 -11.08
N ARG A 138 -5.04 9.71 -11.10
CA ARG A 138 -5.87 10.73 -10.47
C ARG A 138 -5.80 10.59 -8.94
N TYR A 139 -5.48 11.67 -8.26
CA TYR A 139 -5.59 11.77 -6.80
C TYR A 139 -7.06 11.89 -6.37
N LEU A 140 -7.46 11.13 -5.35
CA LEU A 140 -8.84 11.04 -4.86
C LEU A 140 -9.01 11.52 -3.40
N GLY A 141 -8.06 12.32 -2.91
CA GLY A 141 -8.02 12.75 -1.51
C GLY A 141 -7.28 11.79 -0.58
N CYS A 142 -7.25 12.12 0.71
CA CYS A 142 -6.59 11.33 1.74
C CYS A 142 -7.54 10.93 2.87
N PHE A 143 -7.07 10.04 3.73
CA PHE A 143 -7.73 9.70 4.99
C PHE A 143 -6.69 9.40 6.07
N THR A 144 -7.10 9.53 7.33
CA THR A 144 -6.25 9.18 8.47
C THR A 144 -6.12 7.66 8.58
N THR A 145 -4.90 7.18 8.74
CA THR A 145 -4.56 5.82 9.12
C THR A 145 -3.86 5.82 10.47
N SER A 146 -3.83 4.67 11.13
CA SER A 146 -3.13 4.50 12.41
C SER A 146 -2.25 3.27 12.37
N VAL A 147 -1.07 3.37 12.99
CA VAL A 147 -0.20 2.24 13.31
C VAL A 147 0.22 2.32 14.76
N TYR A 148 0.77 1.23 15.28
CA TYR A 148 1.50 1.28 16.54
C TYR A 148 3.01 1.20 16.30
N ARG A 149 3.78 1.64 17.29
CA ARG A 149 5.23 1.49 17.32
C ARG A 149 5.67 0.99 18.70
N CYS A 150 6.49 -0.05 18.74
CA CYS A 150 7.17 -0.44 19.97
C CYS A 150 8.26 0.59 20.26
N MET A 151 8.22 1.26 21.41
CA MET A 151 9.18 2.33 21.72
C MET A 151 10.61 1.79 21.93
N ALA A 152 10.75 0.58 22.46
CA ALA A 152 12.06 -0.03 22.71
C ALA A 152 12.76 -0.47 21.42
N THR A 153 12.02 -1.06 20.48
CA THR A 153 12.63 -1.65 19.27
C THR A 153 12.45 -0.80 18.01
N GLY A 154 11.52 0.16 18.04
CA GLY A 154 11.09 0.94 16.88
C GLY A 154 10.20 0.16 15.90
N GLU A 155 9.82 -1.10 16.18
CA GLU A 155 9.03 -1.93 15.28
C GLU A 155 7.68 -1.26 14.93
N LYS A 156 7.36 -1.17 13.64
CA LYS A 156 6.03 -0.77 13.15
C LYS A 156 5.05 -1.93 13.28
N ILE A 157 3.99 -1.74 14.05
CA ILE A 157 2.94 -2.76 14.25
C ILE A 157 1.67 -2.32 13.53
N HIS A 158 1.24 -3.12 12.56
CA HIS A 158 0.02 -2.83 11.84
C HIS A 158 -1.19 -3.28 12.68
N PRO A 159 -2.29 -2.49 12.80
CA PRO A 159 -3.45 -2.88 13.60
C PRO A 159 -4.07 -4.23 13.20
N ARG A 160 -3.90 -4.63 11.94
CA ARG A 160 -4.38 -5.92 11.42
C ARG A 160 -3.49 -7.12 11.75
N SER A 161 -2.25 -6.87 12.16
CA SER A 161 -1.29 -7.90 12.58
C SER A 161 -1.19 -7.98 14.11
N ALA A 162 -1.69 -6.97 14.83
CA ALA A 162 -1.71 -6.89 16.30
C ALA A 162 -2.70 -7.84 16.99
N GLY A 163 -3.07 -8.96 16.35
CA GLY A 163 -4.12 -9.87 16.84
C GLY A 163 -3.84 -10.42 18.24
N GLN A 164 -2.58 -10.77 18.53
CA GLN A 164 -2.16 -11.26 19.84
C GLN A 164 -2.28 -10.16 20.91
N LEU A 165 -1.75 -8.96 20.62
CA LEU A 165 -1.89 -7.80 21.51
C LEU A 165 -3.35 -7.44 21.78
N LEU A 166 -4.22 -7.55 20.77
CA LEU A 166 -5.66 -7.28 20.93
C LEU A 166 -6.34 -8.30 21.84
N LYS A 167 -5.95 -9.59 21.78
CA LYS A 167 -6.44 -10.63 22.69
C LYS A 167 -5.99 -10.39 24.12
N GLU A 168 -4.71 -10.10 24.32
CA GLU A 168 -4.15 -9.75 25.64
C GLU A 168 -4.87 -8.55 26.24
N ASN A 169 -5.05 -7.49 25.46
CA ASN A 169 -5.77 -6.30 25.92
C ASN A 169 -7.24 -6.57 26.24
N ALA A 170 -7.92 -7.41 25.43
CA ALA A 170 -9.31 -7.78 25.67
C ALA A 170 -9.46 -8.57 26.98
N ALA A 171 -8.56 -9.52 27.25
CA ALA A 171 -8.53 -10.30 28.48
C ALA A 171 -8.30 -9.43 29.73
N LEU A 172 -7.36 -8.48 29.66
CA LEU A 172 -7.07 -7.57 30.77
C LEU A 172 -8.26 -6.66 31.14
N GLU A 173 -9.07 -6.28 30.16
CA GLU A 173 -10.27 -5.45 30.40
C GLU A 173 -11.56 -6.26 30.55
N GLY A 174 -11.49 -7.60 30.57
CA GLY A 174 -12.66 -8.46 30.73
C GLY A 174 -13.66 -8.37 29.57
N VAL A 175 -13.23 -7.97 28.37
CA VAL A 175 -14.09 -7.86 27.19
C VAL A 175 -13.82 -9.00 26.19
N GLN A 176 -14.84 -9.41 25.45
CA GLN A 176 -14.74 -10.52 24.49
C GLN A 176 -13.75 -10.25 23.35
N LYS A 177 -13.71 -9.02 22.83
CA LYS A 177 -12.90 -8.67 21.65
C LYS A 177 -12.61 -7.19 21.59
N LYS A 178 -11.42 -6.86 21.07
CA LYS A 178 -11.04 -5.50 20.68
C LYS A 178 -10.62 -5.40 19.23
N CYS A 179 -10.90 -4.25 18.63
CA CYS A 179 -10.44 -3.86 17.30
C CYS A 179 -9.26 -2.87 17.35
N TRP A 180 -9.04 -2.23 18.51
CA TRP A 180 -7.95 -1.29 18.77
C TRP A 180 -7.39 -1.50 20.18
N LEU A 181 -6.09 -1.24 20.37
CA LEU A 181 -5.45 -1.22 21.67
C LEU A 181 -5.88 0.02 22.45
N SER A 182 -6.20 -0.15 23.73
CA SER A 182 -6.53 0.95 24.64
C SER A 182 -5.29 1.79 24.89
N HIS A 183 -5.48 2.98 25.45
CA HIS A 183 -4.35 3.84 25.80
C HIS A 183 -3.51 3.20 26.90
N GLU A 184 -4.14 2.75 27.98
CA GLU A 184 -3.48 2.14 29.13
C GLU A 184 -2.66 0.91 28.77
N PHE A 185 -3.23 -0.02 28.00
CA PHE A 185 -2.49 -1.21 27.54
C PHE A 185 -1.25 -0.83 26.71
N CYS A 186 -1.40 0.16 25.83
CA CYS A 186 -0.29 0.68 25.04
C CYS A 186 0.80 1.29 25.95
N ALA A 187 0.41 2.11 26.93
CA ALA A 187 1.35 2.72 27.88
C ALA A 187 2.11 1.64 28.68
N ALA A 188 1.41 0.65 29.22
CA ALA A 188 1.98 -0.43 30.00
C ALA A 188 2.97 -1.31 29.21
N LYS A 189 2.71 -1.53 27.90
CA LYS A 189 3.58 -2.33 27.01
C LYS A 189 4.70 -1.52 26.34
N GLY A 190 4.79 -0.21 26.60
CA GLY A 190 5.74 0.64 25.89
C GLY A 190 5.44 0.77 24.39
N ILE A 191 4.16 0.77 24.02
CA ILE A 191 3.68 0.85 22.64
C ILE A 191 2.97 2.19 22.45
N GLU A 192 3.35 2.96 21.44
CA GLU A 192 2.63 4.18 21.08
C GLU A 192 1.72 3.96 19.87
N LYS A 193 0.67 4.77 19.76
CA LYS A 193 -0.21 4.82 18.58
C LYS A 193 0.06 6.10 17.81
N ILE A 194 0.36 5.97 16.52
CA ILE A 194 0.68 7.08 15.64
C ILE A 194 -0.33 7.11 14.49
N ASN A 195 -0.92 8.28 14.27
CA ASN A 195 -1.75 8.57 13.12
C ASN A 195 -0.91 9.18 12.00
N GLY A 196 -1.25 8.83 10.76
CA GLY A 196 -0.71 9.44 9.56
C GLY A 196 -1.76 9.57 8.46
N ARG A 197 -1.38 10.08 7.29
CA ARG A 197 -2.25 10.11 6.10
C ARG A 197 -1.99 8.91 5.20
N MET A 198 -3.04 8.44 4.53
CA MET A 198 -2.94 7.62 3.32
C MET A 198 -3.58 8.38 2.15
N PHE A 199 -2.89 8.41 1.02
CA PHE A 199 -3.31 9.15 -0.17
C PHE A 199 -3.84 8.18 -1.23
N ARG A 200 -5.05 8.43 -1.75
CA ARG A 200 -5.71 7.56 -2.71
C ARG A 200 -5.39 7.97 -4.13
N TYR A 201 -5.03 7.00 -4.95
CA TYR A 201 -4.73 7.19 -6.36
C TYR A 201 -5.48 6.16 -7.20
N ILE A 202 -5.99 6.59 -8.37
CA ILE A 202 -6.65 5.69 -9.30
C ILE A 202 -6.28 6.02 -10.74
N TYR A 203 -6.16 4.97 -11.56
CA TYR A 203 -5.88 5.09 -12.97
C TYR A 203 -6.98 4.39 -13.79
N PRO A 204 -7.67 5.09 -14.69
CA PRO A 204 -8.67 4.48 -15.57
C PRO A 204 -7.99 3.69 -16.69
N LEU A 205 -8.29 2.39 -16.79
CA LEU A 205 -7.68 1.51 -17.79
C LEU A 205 -8.42 1.57 -19.13
N GLN A 206 -9.71 1.91 -19.11
CA GLN A 206 -10.58 1.92 -20.30
C GLN A 206 -11.30 3.26 -20.48
N LYS A 207 -11.81 3.53 -21.70
CA LYS A 207 -12.58 4.74 -22.00
C LYS A 207 -13.81 4.88 -21.09
N GLN A 208 -14.52 3.78 -20.81
CA GLN A 208 -15.65 3.81 -19.89
C GLN A 208 -15.25 4.18 -18.46
N ALA A 209 -14.11 3.67 -17.98
CA ALA A 209 -13.57 3.99 -16.66
C ALA A 209 -13.23 5.48 -16.53
N ARG A 210 -12.68 6.08 -17.60
CA ARG A 210 -12.43 7.52 -17.69
C ARG A 210 -13.71 8.32 -17.55
N LYS A 211 -14.77 7.97 -18.30
CA LYS A 211 -16.09 8.61 -18.20
C LYS A 211 -16.68 8.52 -16.79
N ILE A 212 -16.61 7.33 -16.18
CA ILE A 212 -17.04 7.13 -14.78
C ILE A 212 -16.27 8.07 -13.86
N LEU A 213 -14.93 8.08 -13.93
CA LEU A 213 -14.10 8.94 -13.09
C LEU A 213 -14.42 10.43 -13.27
N ASP A 214 -14.65 10.87 -14.51
CA ASP A 214 -14.97 12.26 -14.82
C ASP A 214 -16.35 12.70 -14.34
N SER A 215 -17.28 11.76 -14.10
CA SER A 215 -18.60 12.06 -13.51
C SER A 215 -18.56 12.46 -12.01
N TYR A 216 -17.38 12.43 -11.38
CA TYR A 216 -17.17 12.80 -9.98
C TYR A 216 -16.38 14.10 -9.85
N PRO A 217 -17.05 15.27 -9.86
CA PRO A 217 -16.40 16.57 -9.85
C PRO A 217 -15.54 16.80 -8.60
N GLN A 218 -15.82 16.14 -7.47
CA GLN A 218 -15.00 16.25 -6.26
C GLN A 218 -13.56 15.73 -6.43
N TYR A 219 -13.29 14.95 -7.48
CA TYR A 219 -11.95 14.48 -7.83
C TYR A 219 -11.31 15.33 -8.94
N GLN A 220 -11.98 16.37 -9.42
CA GLN A 220 -11.44 17.30 -10.40
C GLN A 220 -10.73 18.44 -9.68
N GLY A 221 -9.60 18.90 -10.21
CA GLY A 221 -8.85 20.05 -9.66
C GLY A 221 -8.13 19.81 -8.32
N LEU A 222 -8.18 18.60 -7.75
CA LEU A 222 -7.44 18.31 -6.52
C LEU A 222 -5.92 18.46 -6.76
N HIS A 223 -5.27 19.23 -5.89
CA HIS A 223 -3.83 19.34 -5.89
C HIS A 223 -3.20 18.04 -5.40
N TYR A 224 -2.19 17.57 -6.13
CA TYR A 224 -1.43 16.39 -5.74
C TYR A 224 -0.60 16.68 -4.47
N PRO A 225 -0.65 15.79 -3.46
CA PRO A 225 0.05 16.00 -2.20
C PRO A 225 1.56 16.01 -2.40
N LYS A 226 2.24 16.89 -1.66
CA LYS A 226 3.69 16.98 -1.56
C LYS A 226 4.12 16.71 -0.12
N GLU A 227 5.41 16.71 0.18
CA GLU A 227 5.92 16.43 1.53
C GLU A 227 5.27 17.30 2.61
N LYS A 228 5.00 18.57 2.32
CA LYS A 228 4.28 19.49 3.23
C LYS A 228 2.86 19.03 3.60
N ASP A 229 2.26 18.14 2.82
CA ASP A 229 0.92 17.59 3.04
C ASP A 229 0.96 16.29 3.87
N LEU A 230 2.15 15.84 4.27
CA LEU A 230 2.30 14.79 5.27
C LEU A 230 1.83 15.30 6.64
N PHE A 231 1.29 14.40 7.43
CA PHE A 231 0.81 14.71 8.77
C PHE A 231 1.03 13.51 9.67
N PHE A 232 1.50 13.76 10.89
CA PHE A 232 1.77 12.74 11.88
C PHE A 232 1.31 13.22 13.25
N ALA A 233 0.61 12.36 13.99
CA ALA A 233 0.17 12.68 15.34
C ALA A 233 0.25 11.47 16.26
N ARG A 234 0.85 11.64 17.43
CA ARG A 234 1.01 10.60 18.46
C ARG A 234 -0.12 10.69 19.47
N ARG A 235 -0.71 9.55 19.83
CA ARG A 235 -1.73 9.46 20.88
C ARG A 235 -1.08 9.68 22.24
N THR A 236 -1.62 10.62 23.02
CA THR A 236 -1.17 10.94 24.39
C THR A 236 -2.19 10.60 25.47
N GLY A 237 -3.42 10.31 25.08
CA GLY A 237 -4.53 9.98 25.96
C GLY A 237 -5.65 9.28 25.19
N GLU A 238 -6.79 9.03 25.82
CA GLU A 238 -7.97 8.53 25.11
C GLU A 238 -8.45 9.53 24.06
N ARG A 239 -8.29 9.18 22.79
CA ARG A 239 -8.64 10.02 21.63
C ARG A 239 -7.92 11.39 21.59
N GLN A 240 -6.92 11.60 22.42
CA GLN A 240 -6.09 12.80 22.44
C GLN A 240 -4.79 12.57 21.66
N TYR A 241 -4.41 13.53 20.83
CA TYR A 241 -3.24 13.43 19.96
C TYR A 241 -2.48 14.75 19.93
N ILE A 242 -1.15 14.65 19.87
CA ILE A 242 -0.26 15.78 19.59
C ILE A 242 0.39 15.58 18.22
N GLN A 243 0.57 16.67 17.47
CA GLN A 243 1.33 16.62 16.22
C GLN A 243 2.80 16.32 16.53
N ILE A 244 3.43 15.50 15.69
CA ILE A 244 4.83 15.13 15.80
C ILE A 244 5.53 15.27 14.44
N ALA A 245 6.86 15.27 14.46
CA ALA A 245 7.65 15.08 13.25
C ALA A 245 7.43 13.67 12.67
N GLN A 246 7.92 13.44 11.45
CA GLN A 246 7.82 12.13 10.81
C GLN A 246 8.46 11.04 11.71
N PRO A 247 7.71 9.98 12.06
CA PRO A 247 8.24 8.91 12.87
C PRO A 247 9.21 8.04 12.07
N THR A 248 10.24 7.56 12.76
CA THR A 248 11.10 6.48 12.28
C THR A 248 10.54 5.12 12.69
N PHE A 249 10.70 4.13 11.83
CA PHE A 249 10.29 2.75 12.11
C PHE A 249 11.45 1.81 11.83
N ASN A 250 11.75 0.92 12.77
CA ASN A 250 12.67 -0.18 12.54
C ASN A 250 11.96 -1.25 11.70
N ARG A 251 12.53 -1.56 10.54
CA ARG A 251 11.95 -2.46 9.53
C ARG A 251 12.51 -3.89 9.61
N ASP A 252 13.52 -4.09 10.45
CA ASP A 252 14.22 -5.36 10.60
C ASP A 252 13.76 -6.13 11.84
N VAL A 253 13.06 -5.46 12.74
CA VAL A 253 12.38 -6.09 13.88
C VAL A 253 10.97 -6.52 13.48
N CYS A 254 10.62 -7.76 13.85
CA CYS A 254 9.34 -8.39 13.54
C CYS A 254 8.85 -9.24 14.72
N GLN A 255 8.78 -8.67 15.93
CA GLN A 255 8.32 -9.38 17.12
C GLN A 255 6.79 -9.52 17.12
N TYR A 256 6.08 -8.51 16.62
CA TYR A 256 4.62 -8.43 16.69
C TYR A 256 3.91 -8.64 15.35
N ASN A 257 4.66 -8.71 14.24
CA ASN A 257 4.10 -8.95 12.90
C ASN A 257 4.66 -10.19 12.18
N PRO A 258 4.93 -11.34 12.85
CA PRO A 258 5.50 -12.48 12.16
C PRO A 258 4.56 -12.93 11.03
N GLN A 259 5.08 -12.98 9.81
CA GLN A 259 4.43 -13.65 8.69
C GLN A 259 5.37 -14.73 8.19
N SER A 260 5.04 -16.00 8.45
CA SER A 260 5.67 -17.13 7.79
C SER A 260 5.13 -17.22 6.36
N TYR A 261 6.05 -17.31 5.40
CA TYR A 261 5.77 -17.66 4.01
C TYR A 261 6.85 -18.68 3.64
N GLY A 262 6.47 -19.90 3.25
CA GLY A 262 7.42 -20.95 2.91
C GLY A 262 7.80 -21.89 4.06
N THR A 263 6.83 -22.38 4.83
CA THR A 263 6.90 -23.73 5.40
C THR A 263 5.69 -24.46 4.86
N ASP A 264 5.92 -25.66 4.33
CA ASP A 264 4.98 -26.44 3.54
C ASP A 264 3.53 -26.38 4.06
N LYS A 265 2.61 -26.03 3.16
CA LYS A 265 1.31 -26.68 3.24
C LYS A 265 1.56 -28.09 2.72
N GLU A 266 1.90 -29.00 3.62
CA GLU A 266 1.67 -30.41 3.34
C GLU A 266 0.18 -30.58 3.02
N VAL A 267 -0.03 -31.17 1.84
CA VAL A 267 -1.21 -31.83 1.25
C VAL A 267 -2.55 -31.63 1.96
#